data_AF-A0A0R2L5V9-F1
#
_entry.id   AF-A0A0R2L5V9-F1
#
_cell.length_a   1.000
_cell.length_b   1.000
_cell.length_c   1.000
_cell.angle_alpha   90.00
_cell.angle_beta   90.00
_cell.angle_gamma   90.00
#
_symmetry.space_group_name_H-M   'P 1'
#
loop_
_entity.id
_entity.type
_entity.pdbx_description
1 polymer ?
#
loop_
_entity_poly.entity_id
_entity_poly.type
_entity_poly.pdbx_seq_one_letter_code
_entity_poly.pdbx_strand_id
1 'polypeptide(L)'
;MELAEVTRFDKVSVVVDAATENIDAFDYALQTALTNGADLGIMVWIDDDNLSIFNVLNPSYMHKLQDDAAKFATDLKDVAMAMGLANVVIDVKRGSNLARLTEEVYCTDFSYDLLVIGEEHHNHQQIQHAVDVASAELESATVVL
;
A
#
# COMPACT_ATOMS: atom_id res chain seq x y z
N MET A 1 11.67 11.48 34.12
CA MET A 1 11.95 10.55 33.01
C MET A 1 10.65 10.43 32.25
N GLU A 2 10.45 11.30 31.26
CA GLU A 2 9.34 11.17 30.31
C GLU A 2 9.54 9.82 29.62
N LEU A 3 8.61 8.89 29.83
CA LEU A 3 8.52 7.73 28.97
C LEU A 3 8.13 8.30 27.60
N ALA A 4 9.00 8.14 26.61
CA ALA A 4 8.68 8.49 25.23
C ALA A 4 7.31 7.90 24.91
N GLU A 5 6.38 8.75 24.49
CA GLU A 5 5.04 8.33 24.10
C GLU A 5 5.19 7.24 23.04
N VAL A 6 4.67 6.04 23.32
CA VAL A 6 4.76 4.93 22.37
C VAL A 6 3.93 5.33 21.16
N THR A 7 4.59 5.60 20.03
CA THR A 7 3.90 5.91 18.77
C THR A 7 2.98 4.75 18.44
N ARG A 8 1.68 5.00 18.56
CA ARG A 8 0.61 4.06 18.23
C ARG A 8 -0.04 4.53 16.95
N PHE A 9 -0.21 3.61 16.01
CA PHE A 9 -0.91 3.84 14.76
C PHE A 9 -2.36 3.36 14.90
N ASP A 10 -3.31 4.19 14.50
CA ASP A 10 -4.74 3.87 14.46
C ASP A 10 -5.16 3.39 13.07
N LYS A 11 -4.45 3.79 12.00
CA LYS A 11 -4.80 3.48 10.61
C LYS A 11 -3.57 3.22 9.74
N VAL A 12 -3.23 1.94 9.62
CA VAL A 12 -2.10 1.47 8.82
C VAL A 12 -2.53 1.25 7.39
N SER A 13 -1.67 1.62 6.44
CA SER A 13 -1.85 1.32 5.02
C SER A 13 -0.61 0.65 4.44
N VAL A 14 -0.85 -0.20 3.43
CA VAL A 14 0.21 -0.87 2.69
C VAL A 14 -0.07 -0.88 1.20
N VAL A 15 0.99 -0.70 0.41
CA VAL A 15 0.96 -0.89 -1.04
C VAL A 15 1.68 -2.18 -1.40
N VAL A 16 1.03 -3.03 -2.20
CA VAL A 16 1.55 -4.30 -2.69
C VAL A 16 1.44 -4.32 -4.22
N ASP A 17 2.50 -4.71 -4.92
CA ASP A 17 2.44 -4.88 -6.38
C ASP A 17 1.65 -6.15 -6.72
N ALA A 18 0.68 -6.03 -7.63
CA ALA A 18 -0.13 -7.14 -8.12
C ALA A 18 0.67 -8.19 -8.89
N ALA A 19 1.85 -7.83 -9.40
CA ALA A 19 2.71 -8.70 -10.19
C ALA A 19 3.72 -9.50 -9.35
N THR A 20 3.92 -9.16 -8.07
CA THR A 20 4.89 -9.84 -7.20
C THR A 20 4.20 -10.72 -6.17
N GLU A 21 4.88 -11.82 -5.81
CA GLU A 21 4.52 -12.64 -4.65
C GLU A 21 5.20 -12.12 -3.37
N ASN A 22 6.04 -11.08 -3.46
CA ASN A 22 6.67 -10.48 -2.30
C ASN A 22 5.64 -9.72 -1.46
N ILE A 23 5.33 -10.26 -0.28
CA ILE A 23 4.36 -9.74 0.67
C ILE A 23 5.00 -9.24 1.97
N ASP A 24 6.32 -9.01 1.99
CA ASP A 24 7.05 -8.60 3.22
C ASP A 24 6.47 -7.29 3.80
N ALA A 25 6.14 -6.34 2.92
CA ALA A 25 5.47 -5.10 3.30
C ALA A 25 4.08 -5.34 3.91
N PHE A 26 3.32 -6.29 3.35
CA PHE A 26 2.02 -6.68 3.89
C PHE A 26 2.16 -7.32 5.27
N ASP A 27 3.12 -8.23 5.44
CA ASP A 27 3.36 -8.88 6.73
C ASP A 27 3.74 -7.85 7.81
N TYR A 28 4.60 -6.89 7.47
CA TYR A 28 4.96 -5.81 8.39
C TYR A 28 3.76 -4.94 8.76
N ALA A 29 2.97 -4.50 7.77
CA ALA A 29 1.78 -3.70 8.00
C ALA A 29 0.73 -4.44 8.83
N LEU A 30 0.53 -5.74 8.57
CA LEU A 30 -0.40 -6.61 9.28
C LEU A 30 0.00 -6.77 10.75
N GLN A 31 1.27 -7.08 11.02
CA GLN A 31 1.78 -7.20 12.39
C GLN A 31 1.69 -5.87 13.14
N THR A 32 1.96 -4.76 12.44
CA THR A 32 1.83 -3.42 13.00
C THR A 32 0.38 -3.12 13.36
N ALA A 33 -0.57 -3.38 12.45
CA ALA A 33 -1.99 -3.16 12.71
C ALA A 33 -2.50 -4.03 13.86
N LEU A 34 -2.13 -5.32 13.90
CA LEU A 34 -2.51 -6.23 14.99
C LEU A 34 -1.96 -5.76 16.35
N THR A 35 -0.69 -5.36 16.40
CA THR A 35 -0.04 -4.91 17.64
C THR A 35 -0.66 -3.62 18.18
N ASN A 36 -1.05 -2.71 17.29
CA ASN A 36 -1.65 -1.43 17.66
C ASN A 36 -3.19 -1.49 17.78
N GLY A 37 -3.82 -2.58 17.35
CA GLY A 37 -5.28 -2.66 17.21
C GLY A 37 -5.83 -1.65 16.20
N ALA A 38 -5.07 -1.39 15.14
CA ALA A 38 -5.34 -0.41 14.09
C ALA A 38 -6.25 -0.98 13.00
N ASP A 39 -6.85 -0.10 12.21
CA ASP A 39 -7.44 -0.47 10.92
C ASP A 39 -6.33 -0.73 9.88
N LEU A 40 -6.59 -1.61 8.91
CA LEU A 40 -5.65 -1.89 7.81
C LEU A 40 -6.27 -1.57 6.45
N GLY A 41 -5.61 -0.68 5.69
CA GLY A 41 -5.87 -0.44 4.27
C GLY A 41 -4.85 -1.16 3.40
N ILE A 42 -5.32 -1.99 2.46
CA ILE A 42 -4.45 -2.71 1.52
C ILE A 42 -4.70 -2.18 0.12
N MET A 43 -3.65 -1.64 -0.49
CA MET A 43 -3.69 -1.19 -1.87
C MET A 43 -2.92 -2.16 -2.75
N VAL A 44 -3.62 -2.80 -3.68
CA VAL A 44 -2.98 -3.61 -4.72
C VAL A 44 -2.76 -2.75 -5.95
N TRP A 45 -1.50 -2.56 -6.32
CA TRP A 45 -1.06 -1.71 -7.42
C TRP A 45 -0.74 -2.53 -8.66
N ILE A 46 -1.38 -2.21 -9.78
CA ILE A 46 -1.02 -2.73 -11.09
C ILE A 46 -0.10 -1.70 -11.75
N ASP A 47 1.18 -2.04 -11.90
CA ASP A 47 2.16 -1.17 -12.55
C ASP A 47 2.01 -1.23 -14.09
N ASP A 48 1.66 -0.10 -14.70
CA ASP A 48 1.58 0.04 -16.15
C ASP A 48 2.95 -0.15 -16.83
N ASP A 49 4.06 0.10 -16.13
CA ASP A 49 5.42 -0.10 -16.69
C ASP A 49 5.75 -1.58 -16.93
N ASN A 50 5.03 -2.49 -16.25
CA ASN A 50 5.10 -3.93 -16.48
C ASN A 50 4.24 -4.40 -17.67
N LEU A 51 3.47 -3.50 -18.30
CA LEU A 51 2.56 -3.82 -19.39
C LEU A 51 3.14 -3.43 -20.75
N SER A 52 3.15 -4.38 -21.68
CA SER A 52 3.44 -4.05 -23.09
C SER A 52 2.25 -3.34 -23.75
N ILE A 53 2.52 -2.55 -24.80
CA ILE A 53 1.47 -1.88 -25.60
C ILE A 53 0.43 -2.89 -26.13
N PHE A 54 0.86 -4.10 -26.49
CA PHE A 54 -0.05 -5.15 -26.95
C PHE A 54 -0.97 -5.68 -25.85
N ASN A 55 -0.48 -5.73 -24.61
CA ASN A 55 -1.28 -6.13 -23.45
C ASN A 55 -2.35 -5.08 -23.15
N VAL A 56 -1.98 -3.80 -23.15
CA VAL A 56 -2.88 -2.68 -22.88
C VAL A 56 -4.01 -2.58 -23.92
N LEU A 57 -3.71 -2.87 -25.19
CA LEU A 57 -4.70 -2.85 -26.27
C LEU A 57 -5.60 -4.11 -26.30
N ASN A 58 -5.35 -5.11 -25.47
CA ASN A 58 -6.13 -6.34 -25.40
C ASN A 58 -7.10 -6.29 -24.21
N PRO A 59 -8.41 -6.05 -24.43
CA PRO A 59 -9.37 -5.90 -23.33
C PRO A 59 -9.50 -7.16 -22.46
N SER A 60 -9.39 -8.35 -23.07
CA SER A 60 -9.49 -9.61 -22.32
C SER A 60 -8.29 -9.81 -21.39
N TYR A 61 -7.10 -9.41 -21.83
CA TYR A 61 -5.91 -9.43 -20.99
C TYR A 61 -6.08 -8.46 -19.81
N MET A 62 -6.55 -7.24 -20.09
CA MET A 62 -6.74 -6.22 -19.06
C MET A 62 -7.81 -6.59 -18.04
N HIS A 63 -8.94 -7.17 -18.46
CA HIS A 63 -9.95 -7.67 -17.53
C HIS A 63 -9.39 -8.79 -16.65
N LYS A 64 -8.67 -9.75 -17.24
CA LYS A 64 -8.06 -10.82 -16.47
C LYS A 64 -7.08 -10.28 -15.43
N LEU A 65 -6.24 -9.33 -15.80
CA LEU A 65 -5.29 -8.69 -14.89
C LEU A 65 -6.00 -8.00 -13.71
N GLN A 66 -7.11 -7.30 -13.98
CA GLN A 66 -7.94 -6.69 -12.94
C GLN A 66 -8.60 -7.74 -12.04
N ASP A 67 -9.13 -8.82 -12.61
CA ASP A 67 -9.75 -9.91 -11.86
C ASP A 67 -8.72 -10.62 -10.96
N ASP A 68 -7.52 -10.88 -11.49
CA ASP A 68 -6.41 -11.50 -10.76
C ASP A 68 -5.96 -10.59 -9.60
N ALA A 69 -5.82 -9.28 -9.83
CA ALA A 69 -5.48 -8.31 -8.78
C ALA A 69 -6.58 -8.17 -7.71
N ALA A 70 -7.85 -8.14 -8.12
CA ALA A 70 -8.98 -8.08 -7.19
C ALA A 70 -9.09 -9.35 -6.33
N LYS A 71 -8.82 -10.51 -6.94
CA LYS A 71 -8.72 -11.77 -6.22
C LYS A 71 -7.58 -11.74 -5.20
N PHE A 72 -6.40 -11.30 -5.62
CA PHE A 72 -5.25 -11.18 -4.71
C PHE A 72 -5.53 -10.25 -3.53
N ALA A 73 -6.11 -9.07 -3.79
CA ALA A 73 -6.54 -8.14 -2.74
C ALA A 73 -7.53 -8.79 -1.75
N THR A 74 -8.49 -9.57 -2.27
CA THR A 74 -9.46 -10.30 -1.44
C THR A 74 -8.78 -11.38 -0.60
N ASP A 75 -7.85 -12.13 -1.18
CA ASP A 75 -7.10 -13.18 -0.49
C ASP A 75 -6.28 -12.58 0.67
N LEU A 76 -5.62 -11.42 0.47
CA LEU A 76 -4.91 -10.70 1.54
C LEU A 76 -5.84 -10.20 2.64
N LYS A 77 -7.01 -9.66 2.28
CA LYS A 77 -8.04 -9.24 3.25
C LYS A 77 -8.50 -10.40 4.10
N ASP A 78 -8.78 -11.54 3.49
CA ASP A 78 -9.26 -12.74 4.20
C ASP A 78 -8.21 -13.24 5.19
N VAL A 79 -6.92 -13.22 4.82
CA VAL A 79 -5.80 -13.51 5.74
C VAL A 79 -5.78 -12.54 6.92
N ALA A 80 -5.82 -11.23 6.64
CA ALA A 80 -5.79 -10.19 7.67
C ALA A 80 -6.96 -10.31 8.66
N MET A 81 -8.17 -10.54 8.15
CA MET A 81 -9.37 -10.76 8.97
C MET A 81 -9.28 -12.07 9.77
N ALA A 82 -8.78 -13.15 9.18
CA ALA A 82 -8.60 -14.44 9.87
C ALA A 82 -7.58 -14.34 11.02
N MET A 83 -6.61 -13.44 10.92
CA MET A 83 -5.65 -13.14 11.99
C MET A 83 -6.21 -12.26 13.10
N GLY A 84 -7.43 -11.74 12.96
CA GLY A 84 -8.17 -11.05 14.02
C GLY A 84 -8.24 -9.53 13.89
N LEU A 85 -7.87 -8.95 12.73
CA LEU A 85 -8.13 -7.53 12.48
C LEU A 85 -9.63 -7.26 12.37
N ALA A 86 -10.08 -6.19 13.02
CA ALA A 86 -11.50 -5.82 13.07
C ALA A 86 -11.98 -5.13 11.77
N ASN A 87 -11.11 -4.33 11.15
CA ASN A 87 -11.44 -3.57 9.96
C ASN A 87 -10.32 -3.66 8.93
N VAL A 88 -10.67 -4.13 7.73
CA VAL A 88 -9.75 -4.24 6.59
C VAL A 88 -10.44 -3.74 5.34
N VAL A 89 -9.84 -2.71 4.73
CA VAL A 89 -10.28 -2.10 3.47
C VAL A 89 -9.28 -2.48 2.38
N ILE A 90 -9.79 -2.77 1.18
CA ILE A 90 -8.96 -3.07 0.02
C ILE A 90 -9.31 -2.14 -1.13
N ASP A 91 -8.30 -1.79 -1.92
CA ASP A 91 -8.46 -1.02 -3.15
C ASP A 91 -7.49 -1.55 -4.20
N VAL A 92 -7.94 -1.61 -5.45
CA VAL A 92 -7.10 -2.01 -6.59
C VAL A 92 -6.92 -0.78 -7.46
N LYS A 93 -5.67 -0.35 -7.59
CA LYS A 93 -5.29 0.82 -8.38
C LYS A 93 -4.34 0.42 -9.49
N ARG A 94 -4.30 1.25 -10.53
CA ARG A 94 -3.40 1.08 -11.66
C ARG A 94 -2.80 2.43 -12.02
N GLY A 95 -1.54 2.41 -12.41
CA GLY A 95 -0.90 3.56 -13.05
C GLY A 95 0.55 3.28 -13.34
N SER A 96 1.20 4.27 -13.94
CA SER A 96 2.66 4.35 -14.01
C SER A 96 3.14 5.16 -12.83
N ASN A 97 4.32 4.80 -12.31
CA ASN A 97 5.01 5.53 -11.24
C ASN A 97 4.31 5.51 -9.87
N LEU A 98 4.83 4.68 -8.96
CA LEU A 98 4.37 4.57 -7.58
C LEU A 98 4.44 5.88 -6.77
N ALA A 99 5.33 6.82 -7.10
CA ALA A 99 5.37 8.12 -6.42
C ALA A 99 4.09 8.92 -6.66
N ARG A 100 3.48 8.73 -7.84
CA ARG A 100 2.21 9.34 -8.19
C ARG A 100 1.04 8.72 -7.43
N LEU A 101 1.15 7.45 -7.04
CA LEU A 101 0.20 6.82 -6.12
C LEU A 101 0.24 7.50 -4.74
N THR A 102 1.43 7.77 -4.22
CA THR A 102 1.58 8.47 -2.93
C THR A 102 0.98 9.87 -3.00
N GLU A 103 1.24 10.62 -4.07
CA GLU A 103 0.67 11.96 -4.27
C GLU A 103 -0.85 11.96 -4.53
N GLU A 104 -1.36 11.08 -5.39
CA GLU A 104 -2.77 11.13 -5.83
C GLU A 104 -3.71 10.42 -4.83
N VAL A 105 -3.24 9.41 -4.11
CA VAL A 105 -4.07 8.58 -3.23
C VAL A 105 -3.82 8.89 -1.74
N TYR A 106 -2.56 8.94 -1.31
CA TYR A 106 -2.25 9.07 0.12
C TYR A 106 -2.18 10.53 0.59
N CYS A 107 -1.73 11.46 -0.25
CA CYS A 107 -1.75 12.89 0.06
C CYS A 107 -3.15 13.55 -0.09
N THR A 108 -4.15 12.84 -0.61
CA THR A 108 -5.52 13.37 -0.73
C THR A 108 -6.48 12.80 0.31
N ASP A 109 -6.20 11.59 0.82
CA ASP A 109 -6.92 10.95 1.92
C ASP A 109 -5.97 10.70 3.11
N PHE A 110 -5.80 11.76 3.92
CA PHE A 110 -4.96 11.78 5.13
C PHE A 110 -5.53 10.96 6.31
N SER A 111 -6.37 9.97 6.03
CA SER A 111 -6.93 9.13 7.09
C SER A 111 -5.92 8.11 7.62
N TYR A 112 -4.88 7.75 6.87
CA TYR A 112 -3.83 6.84 7.31
C TYR A 112 -2.69 7.57 8.02
N ASP A 113 -2.17 6.97 9.09
CA ASP A 113 -1.06 7.51 9.88
C ASP A 113 0.27 6.77 9.67
N LEU A 114 0.22 5.60 9.01
CA LEU A 114 1.38 4.84 8.55
C LEU A 114 1.17 4.35 7.11
N LEU A 115 2.20 4.52 6.28
CA LEU A 115 2.30 3.96 4.94
C LEU A 115 3.50 3.02 4.85
N VAL A 116 3.22 1.77 4.47
CA VAL A 116 4.22 0.72 4.28
C VAL A 116 4.33 0.39 2.79
N ILE A 117 5.55 0.39 2.27
CA ILE A 117 5.86 0.15 0.85
C ILE A 117 7.06 -0.79 0.78
N GLY A 118 7.05 -1.79 -0.10
CA GLY A 118 8.18 -2.72 -0.27
C GLY A 118 9.37 -2.12 -1.02
N GLU A 119 10.58 -2.60 -0.73
CA GLU A 119 11.82 -2.10 -1.35
C GLU A 119 11.93 -2.40 -2.86
N GLU A 120 11.25 -3.44 -3.36
CA GLU A 120 11.34 -3.86 -4.77
C GLU A 120 10.80 -2.85 -5.79
N HIS A 121 10.15 -1.78 -5.33
CA HIS A 121 9.78 -0.69 -6.21
C HIS A 121 11.04 0.05 -6.69
N HIS A 122 11.38 -0.16 -7.96
CA HIS A 122 12.62 0.24 -8.66
C HIS A 122 12.97 1.74 -8.70
N ASN A 123 12.41 2.59 -7.83
CA ASN A 123 12.65 4.03 -7.82
C ASN A 123 12.73 4.60 -6.40
N HIS A 124 13.71 4.14 -5.62
CA HIS A 124 14.04 4.66 -4.27
C HIS A 124 14.07 6.19 -4.20
N GLN A 125 14.61 6.88 -5.23
CA GLN A 125 14.63 8.35 -5.27
C GLN A 125 13.24 9.00 -5.37
N GLN A 126 12.29 8.36 -6.06
CA GLN A 126 10.95 8.92 -6.24
C GLN A 126 10.06 8.62 -5.04
N ILE A 127 10.24 7.44 -4.42
CA ILE A 127 9.63 7.13 -3.14
C ILE A 127 10.11 8.14 -2.09
N GLN A 128 11.41 8.43 -2.04
CA GLN A 128 11.95 9.46 -1.14
C GLN A 128 11.36 10.84 -1.42
N HIS A 129 11.18 11.22 -2.70
CA HIS A 129 10.53 12.50 -3.02
C HIS A 129 9.09 12.58 -2.52
N ALA A 130 8.30 11.52 -2.72
CA ALA A 130 6.93 11.45 -2.23
C ALA A 130 6.86 11.48 -0.69
N VAL A 131 7.82 10.83 -0.01
CA VAL A 131 8.00 10.92 1.45
C VAL A 131 8.28 12.35 1.86
N ASP A 132 9.22 13.03 1.20
CA ASP A 132 9.59 14.41 1.54
C ASP A 132 8.39 15.37 1.38
N VAL A 133 7.57 15.17 0.34
CA VAL A 133 6.32 15.93 0.11
C VAL A 133 5.29 15.63 1.19
N ALA A 134 5.05 14.34 1.49
CA ALA A 134 4.10 13.94 2.53
C ALA A 134 4.52 14.47 3.92
N SER A 135 5.80 14.37 4.29
CA SER A 135 6.33 14.88 5.56
C SER A 135 6.32 16.41 5.64
N ALA A 136 6.38 17.12 4.51
CA ALA A 136 6.24 18.58 4.50
C ALA A 136 4.78 19.02 4.72
N GLU A 137 3.81 18.23 4.26
CA GLU A 137 2.38 18.51 4.39
C GLU A 137 1.77 17.92 5.67
N LEU A 138 2.36 16.85 6.24
CA LEU A 138 1.88 16.13 7.42
C LEU A 138 2.92 16.18 8.54
N GLU A 139 2.55 16.76 9.69
CA GLU A 139 3.41 16.80 10.89
C GLU A 139 3.75 15.40 11.47
N SER A 140 3.10 14.30 11.01
CA SER A 140 3.23 12.98 11.65
C SER A 140 3.29 11.75 10.72
N ALA A 141 3.45 11.92 9.40
CA ALA A 141 3.52 10.77 8.49
C ALA A 141 4.85 10.00 8.68
N THR A 142 4.78 8.75 9.12
CA THR A 142 5.94 7.84 9.19
C THR A 142 5.90 6.92 7.98
N VAL A 143 7.01 6.86 7.23
CA VAL A 143 7.18 5.91 6.12
C VAL A 143 8.32 4.96 6.47
N VAL A 144 8.06 3.66 6.36
CA VAL A 144 9.05 2.60 6.58
C VAL A 144 9.31 1.96 5.23
N LEU A 145 10.57 2.05 4.78
CA LEU A 145 11.11 1.43 3.57
C LEU A 145 11.72 0.08 3.90
#